data_AF-A0A1A2J7V4-F1
#
_entry.id   AF-A0A1A2J7V4-F1
#
_cell.length_a   1.000
_cell.length_b   1.000
_cell.length_c   1.000
_cell.angle_alpha   90.00
_cell.angle_beta   90.00
_cell.angle_gamma   90.00
#
_symmetry.space_group_name_H-M   'P 1'
#
loop_
_entity.id
_entity.type
_entity.pdbx_description
1 polymer ?
#
loop_
_entity_poly.entity_id
_entity_poly.type
_entity_poly.pdbx_seq_one_letter_code
_entity_poly.pdbx_strand_id
1 'polypeptide(L)'
;MSEALYEDSGLRLDEDGITIRRYYFPLATPKRIPYSKIQGVKTEQMTWNSGKGRIWGAGDPRYWFPLDVRRGRKQTLLVLELGRQVRPCISPDDPERVIELLRDRLRTGGAT
;
A
#
# COMPACT_ATOMS: atom_id res chain seq x y z
N MET A 1 -7.64 4.45 18.27
CA MET A 1 -7.40 4.75 16.84
C MET A 1 -6.75 6.12 16.81
N SER A 2 -5.46 6.20 16.51
CA SER A 2 -4.75 7.48 16.35
C SER A 2 -5.30 8.27 15.17
N GLU A 3 -5.09 9.58 15.19
CA GLU A 3 -5.57 10.49 14.15
C GLU A 3 -5.00 10.11 12.78
N ALA A 4 -5.81 10.28 11.72
CA ALA A 4 -5.38 9.95 10.37
C ALA A 4 -4.48 11.06 9.81
N LEU A 5 -3.27 10.70 9.41
CA LEU A 5 -2.35 11.58 8.68
C LEU A 5 -2.66 11.63 7.19
N TYR A 6 -3.28 10.55 6.70
CA TYR A 6 -3.83 10.42 5.35
C TYR A 6 -4.93 9.35 5.35
N GLU A 7 -6.00 9.60 4.61
CA GLU A 7 -7.08 8.64 4.44
C GLU A 7 -7.73 8.78 3.07
N ASP A 8 -7.88 7.65 2.39
CA ASP A 8 -8.65 7.53 1.15
C ASP A 8 -9.60 6.31 1.20
N SER A 9 -10.29 6.00 0.11
CA SER A 9 -11.23 4.87 0.09
C SER A 9 -10.59 3.50 0.36
N GLY A 10 -9.29 3.32 0.12
CA GLY A 10 -8.52 2.08 0.22
C GLY A 10 -7.47 2.05 1.33
N LEU A 11 -7.06 3.19 1.87
CA LEU A 11 -5.90 3.32 2.76
C LEU A 11 -6.18 4.29 3.90
N ARG A 12 -5.61 3.98 5.06
CA ARG A 12 -5.44 4.92 6.18
C ARG A 12 -4.01 4.84 6.67
N LEU A 13 -3.34 5.98 6.75
CA LEU A 13 -2.06 6.13 7.42
C LEU A 13 -2.30 6.95 8.69
N ASP A 14 -1.79 6.44 9.80
CA ASP A 14 -1.79 7.14 11.08
C ASP A 14 -0.34 7.11 11.63
N GLU A 15 -0.18 7.44 12.91
CA GLU A 15 1.13 7.54 13.55
C GLU A 15 1.91 6.22 13.59
N ASP A 16 1.24 5.08 13.64
CA ASP A 16 1.87 3.78 13.89
C ASP A 16 2.02 2.93 12.62
N GLY A 17 1.26 3.20 11.57
CA GLY A 17 1.38 2.46 10.31
C GLY A 17 0.27 2.63 9.30
N ILE A 18 0.28 1.74 8.33
CA ILE A 18 -0.68 1.70 7.21
C ILE A 18 -1.76 0.66 7.47
N THR A 19 -3.02 1.05 7.34
CA THR A 19 -4.15 0.14 7.19
C THR A 19 -4.55 0.09 5.72
N ILE A 20 -4.40 -1.08 5.10
CA ILE A 20 -4.88 -1.36 3.75
C ILE A 20 -6.27 -1.98 3.86
N ARG A 21 -7.29 -1.26 3.39
CA ARG A 21 -8.68 -1.72 3.38
C ARG A 21 -8.86 -2.78 2.31
N ARG A 22 -9.83 -3.69 2.54
CA ARG A 22 -10.23 -4.72 1.55
C ARG A 22 -9.04 -5.53 1.03
N TYR A 23 -8.15 -5.93 1.94
CA TYR A 23 -6.90 -6.59 1.59
C TYR A 23 -7.09 -8.09 1.33
N TYR A 24 -7.66 -8.80 2.30
CA TYR A 24 -7.74 -10.27 2.26
C TYR A 24 -8.97 -10.74 1.49
N PHE A 25 -8.71 -11.51 0.43
CA PHE A 25 -9.75 -12.23 -0.30
C PHE A 25 -10.20 -13.47 0.51
N PRO A 26 -11.50 -13.82 0.54
CA PRO A 26 -12.63 -13.16 -0.11
C PRO A 26 -13.38 -12.16 0.77
N LEU A 27 -13.05 -12.05 2.06
CA LEU A 27 -13.85 -11.32 3.05
C LEU A 27 -13.61 -9.81 3.08
N ALA A 28 -12.65 -9.31 2.29
CA ALA A 28 -12.27 -7.90 2.26
C ALA A 28 -11.89 -7.34 3.64
N THR A 29 -11.36 -8.18 4.53
CA THR A 29 -10.85 -7.71 5.82
C THR A 29 -9.59 -6.86 5.62
N PRO A 30 -9.38 -5.84 6.47
CA PRO A 30 -8.24 -4.95 6.34
C PRO A 30 -6.95 -5.66 6.76
N LYS A 31 -5.82 -5.15 6.26
CA LYS A 31 -4.49 -5.52 6.73
C LYS A 31 -3.81 -4.30 7.36
N ARG A 32 -3.33 -4.46 8.59
CA ARG A 32 -2.51 -3.47 9.28
C ARG A 32 -1.02 -3.80 9.09
N ILE A 33 -0.22 -2.80 8.77
CA ILE A 33 1.23 -2.90 8.60
C ILE A 33 1.89 -1.78 9.41
N PRO A 34 2.58 -2.08 10.52
CA PRO A 34 3.38 -1.10 11.25
C PRO A 34 4.52 -0.56 10.38
N TYR A 35 4.90 0.71 10.54
CA TYR A 35 6.03 1.29 9.78
C TYR A 35 7.34 0.52 10.00
N SER A 36 7.57 0.00 11.21
CA SER A 36 8.76 -0.81 11.55
C SER A 36 8.88 -2.13 10.78
N LYS A 37 7.82 -2.56 10.07
CA LYS A 37 7.85 -3.75 9.19
C LYS A 37 8.07 -3.41 7.73
N ILE A 38 8.11 -2.13 7.36
CA ILE A 38 8.33 -1.68 5.99
C ILE A 38 9.81 -1.38 5.84
N GLN A 39 10.49 -2.16 5.02
CA GLN A 39 11.92 -2.01 4.73
C GLN A 39 12.17 -1.04 3.56
N GLY A 40 11.19 -0.89 2.69
CA GLY A 40 11.30 -0.06 1.50
C GLY A 40 9.95 0.11 0.81
N VAL A 41 9.90 1.11 -0.07
CA VAL A 41 8.74 1.40 -0.91
C VAL A 41 9.25 1.64 -2.31
N LYS A 42 8.80 0.82 -3.27
CA LYS A 42 9.09 1.02 -4.68
C LYS A 42 7.92 1.72 -5.35
N THR A 43 8.20 2.79 -6.07
CA THR A 43 7.21 3.50 -6.89
C THR A 43 7.31 3.02 -8.33
N GLU A 44 6.19 2.66 -8.92
CA GLU A 44 6.08 2.15 -10.29
C GLU A 44 4.96 2.88 -11.03
N GLN A 45 5.13 3.05 -12.35
CA GLN A 45 4.04 3.54 -13.19
C GLN A 45 3.01 2.43 -13.45
N MET A 46 1.73 2.75 -13.31
CA MET A 46 0.64 1.83 -13.60
C MET A 46 0.41 1.68 -15.10
N THR A 47 0.97 0.61 -15.63
CA THR A 47 0.69 0.03 -16.94
C THR A 47 -0.19 -1.21 -16.81
N TRP A 48 -0.78 -1.66 -17.92
CA TRP A 48 -1.47 -2.95 -17.97
C TRP A 48 -0.60 -4.11 -17.46
N ASN A 49 0.71 -4.08 -17.74
CA ASN A 49 1.67 -5.10 -17.32
C ASN A 49 1.97 -5.04 -15.81
N SER A 50 1.94 -3.86 -15.20
CA SER A 50 2.14 -3.68 -13.75
C SER A 50 0.89 -3.95 -12.90
N GLY A 51 -0.21 -4.42 -13.50
CA GLY A 51 -1.44 -4.76 -12.79
C GLY A 51 -2.52 -3.67 -12.77
N LYS A 52 -2.52 -2.73 -13.74
CA LYS A 52 -3.57 -1.70 -13.85
C LYS A 52 -4.99 -2.26 -13.91
N GLY A 53 -5.17 -3.40 -14.59
CA GLY A 53 -6.45 -4.13 -14.64
C GLY A 53 -6.68 -5.12 -13.49
N ARG A 54 -5.74 -5.28 -12.57
CA ARG A 54 -5.89 -6.22 -11.45
C ARG A 54 -6.86 -5.61 -10.43
N ILE A 55 -8.08 -6.12 -10.34
CA ILE A 55 -9.07 -5.60 -9.38
C ILE A 55 -8.74 -6.07 -7.96
N TRP A 56 -8.36 -7.34 -7.77
CA TRP A 56 -8.03 -7.93 -6.46
C TRP A 56 -7.11 -9.15 -6.62
N GLY A 57 -6.29 -9.42 -5.61
CA GLY A 57 -5.49 -10.62 -5.49
C GLY A 57 -4.17 -10.53 -6.25
N ALA A 58 -3.62 -11.69 -6.62
CA ALA A 58 -2.32 -11.81 -7.25
C ALA A 58 -2.42 -12.41 -8.66
N GLY A 59 -1.57 -11.93 -9.57
CA GLY A 59 -1.25 -12.62 -10.82
C GLY A 59 0.10 -13.33 -10.71
N ASP A 60 1.10 -12.61 -10.23
CA ASP A 60 2.34 -13.16 -9.69
C ASP A 60 2.20 -13.23 -8.16
N PRO A 61 2.41 -14.39 -7.51
CA PRO A 61 2.22 -14.57 -6.07
C PRO A 61 3.12 -13.69 -5.20
N ARG A 62 4.18 -13.10 -5.76
CA ARG A 62 5.05 -12.15 -5.07
C ARG A 62 4.41 -10.76 -4.88
N TYR A 63 3.34 -10.46 -5.61
CA TYR A 63 2.67 -9.16 -5.62
C TYR A 63 1.19 -9.33 -5.30
N TRP A 64 0.77 -8.87 -4.12
CA TRP A 64 -0.62 -8.96 -3.69
C TRP A 64 -1.29 -7.59 -3.74
N PHE A 65 -2.40 -7.51 -4.46
CA PHE A 65 -3.15 -6.29 -4.59
C PHE A 65 -4.46 -6.35 -3.78
N PRO A 66 -4.79 -5.33 -2.96
CA PRO A 66 -6.11 -5.22 -2.33
C PRO A 66 -7.19 -4.94 -3.37
N LEU A 67 -8.47 -5.12 -2.97
CA LEU A 67 -9.61 -4.80 -3.82
C LEU A 67 -9.68 -3.30 -4.10
N ASP A 68 -9.44 -2.94 -5.35
CA ASP A 68 -9.55 -1.56 -5.85
C ASP A 68 -10.21 -1.55 -7.25
N VAL A 69 -11.52 -1.30 -7.27
CA VAL A 69 -12.31 -1.21 -8.51
C VAL A 69 -12.02 0.06 -9.33
N ARG A 70 -11.36 1.05 -8.72
CA ARG A 70 -10.99 2.32 -9.39
C ARG A 70 -9.55 2.29 -9.91
N ARG A 71 -8.79 1.22 -9.64
CA ARG A 71 -7.37 1.11 -10.00
C ARG A 71 -7.07 1.39 -11.47
N GLY A 72 -7.96 1.02 -12.39
CA GLY A 72 -7.79 1.27 -13.82
C GLY A 72 -7.59 2.76 -14.17
N ARG A 73 -8.02 3.68 -13.31
CA ARG A 73 -7.87 5.14 -13.47
C ARG A 73 -6.62 5.71 -12.80
N LYS A 74 -5.94 4.91 -11.97
CA LYS A 74 -4.76 5.33 -11.21
C LYS A 74 -3.50 5.17 -12.05
N GLN A 75 -2.50 6.01 -11.76
CA GLN A 75 -1.26 6.08 -12.53
C GLN A 75 -0.03 5.62 -11.75
N THR A 76 -0.11 5.57 -10.42
CA THR A 76 1.02 5.26 -9.55
C THR A 76 0.73 4.03 -8.69
N LEU A 77 1.66 3.09 -8.70
CA LEU A 77 1.65 1.91 -7.84
C LEU A 77 2.78 2.03 -6.83
N LEU A 78 2.47 1.81 -5.56
CA LEU A 78 3.46 1.67 -4.50
C LEU A 78 3.53 0.21 -4.09
N VAL A 79 4.73 -0.36 -4.16
CA VAL A 79 5.02 -1.73 -3.74
C VAL A 79 5.73 -1.67 -2.39
N LEU A 80 5.09 -2.21 -1.37
CA LEU A 80 5.64 -2.25 -0.01
C LEU A 80 6.56 -3.47 0.15
N GLU A 81 7.81 -3.21 0.49
CA GLU A 81 8.81 -4.23 0.78
C GLU A 81 8.82 -4.51 2.28
N LEU A 82 8.44 -5.72 2.68
CA LEU A 82 8.28 -6.11 4.08
C LEU A 82 9.32 -7.13 4.56
N GLY A 83 10.37 -7.39 3.78
CA GLY A 83 11.31 -8.50 4.02
C GLY A 83 10.68 -9.89 3.86
N ARG A 84 9.56 -9.99 3.14
CA ARG A 84 8.82 -11.25 2.90
C ARG A 84 8.55 -11.41 1.40
N GLN A 85 8.28 -12.64 0.98
CA GLN A 85 8.03 -12.96 -0.43
C GLN A 85 6.83 -12.20 -1.02
N VAL A 86 5.76 -12.01 -0.24
CA VAL A 86 4.56 -11.30 -0.67
C VAL A 86 4.69 -9.81 -0.36
N ARG A 87 4.62 -8.99 -1.42
CA ARG A 87 4.66 -7.53 -1.37
C ARG A 87 3.27 -6.96 -1.61
N PRO A 88 2.69 -6.23 -0.64
CA PRO A 88 1.48 -5.45 -0.86
C PRO A 88 1.69 -4.39 -1.95
N CYS A 89 0.78 -4.33 -2.92
CA CYS A 89 0.78 -3.36 -3.99
C CYS A 89 -0.42 -2.42 -3.79
N ILE A 90 -0.17 -1.17 -3.39
CA ILE A 90 -1.21 -0.18 -3.10
C ILE A 90 -1.22 0.92 -4.17
N SER A 91 -2.41 1.47 -4.43
CA SER A 91 -2.63 2.52 -5.41
C SER A 91 -3.40 3.65 -4.72
N PRO A 92 -2.72 4.54 -3.95
CA PRO A 92 -3.38 5.64 -3.24
C PRO A 92 -4.03 6.63 -4.21
N ASP A 93 -5.02 7.38 -3.72
CA ASP A 93 -5.66 8.46 -4.50
C ASP A 93 -4.74 9.71 -4.60
N ASP A 94 -3.81 9.89 -3.65
CA ASP A 94 -2.76 10.92 -3.64
C ASP A 94 -1.39 10.25 -3.37
N PRO A 95 -0.71 9.78 -4.42
CA PRO A 95 0.57 9.08 -4.30
C PRO A 95 1.68 9.94 -3.70
N GLU A 96 1.75 11.22 -4.07
CA GLU A 96 2.78 12.14 -3.62
C GLU A 96 2.74 12.31 -2.11
N ARG A 97 1.54 12.55 -1.55
CA ARG A 97 1.35 12.68 -0.10
C ARG A 97 1.69 11.39 0.65
N VAL A 98 1.31 10.24 0.11
CA VAL A 98 1.61 8.94 0.73
C VAL A 98 3.11 8.67 0.70
N ILE A 99 3.81 8.97 -0.40
CA ILE A 99 5.27 8.81 -0.49
C ILE A 99 5.98 9.72 0.53
N GLU A 100 5.55 10.98 0.66
CA GLU A 100 6.10 11.92 1.63
C GLU A 100 5.97 11.38 3.07
N LEU A 101 4.76 10.95 3.45
CA LEU A 101 4.51 10.38 4.78
C LEU A 101 5.34 9.12 5.04
N LEU A 102 5.45 8.23 4.06
CA LEU A 102 6.26 7.02 4.20
C LEU A 102 7.73 7.37 4.35
N ARG A 103 8.26 8.32 3.58
CA ARG A 103 9.65 8.76 3.71
C ARG A 103 9.93 9.29 5.12
N ASP A 104 9.06 10.14 5.65
CA ASP A 104 9.24 10.71 6.99
C ASP A 104 9.16 9.64 8.09
N ARG A 105 8.15 8.77 8.04
CA ARG A 105 7.92 7.74 9.06
C ARG A 105 8.98 6.65 9.07
N LEU A 106 9.51 6.28 7.90
CA LEU A 106 10.56 5.26 7.80
C LEU A 106 11.94 5.79 8.22
N ARG A 107 12.20 7.10 8.09
CA ARG A 107 13.41 7.72 8.63
C ARG A 107 13.39 7.75 10.16
N THR A 108 12.24 8.11 10.74
CA THR A 108 12.08 8.23 12.19
C THR A 108 12.06 6.88 12.90
N GLY A 109 11.50 5.84 12.26
CA GLY A 109 11.45 4.48 12.81
C GLY A 109 12.75 3.66 12.72
N GLY A 110 13.82 4.20 12.09
CA GLY A 110 15.14 3.57 12.00
C GLY A 110 16.09 3.95 13.15
N ALA A 111 15.68 4.84 14.04
CA ALA A 111 16.42 5.22 15.24
C ALA A 111 15.94 4.39 16.43
N THR A 112 16.26 3.09 16.47
CA THR A 112 16.20 2.30 17.71
C THR A 112 17.17 1.13 17.65
#